data_AF-A0A9X3EX21-F1
#
_entry.id   AF-A0A9X3EX21-F1
#
_cell.length_a   1.000
_cell.length_b   1.000
_cell.length_c   1.000
_cell.angle_alpha   90.00
_cell.angle_beta   90.00
_cell.angle_gamma   90.00
#
_symmetry.space_group_name_H-M   'P 1'
#
loop_
_entity.id
_entity.type
_entity.pdbx_description
1 polymer ?
#
loop_
_entity_poly.entity_id
_entity_poly.type
_entity_poly.pdbx_seq_one_letter_code
_entity_poly.pdbx_strand_id
1 'polypeptide(L)'
;MAQVVACFLGDRFRATVPVAANSPYWFEDRGGFIDCVGDTAVWTMFGQADEHFGSQDPGLECRDFWLDERGCDGVDGAVGLDLGDAPDECVEYQGCSATTRFCLYGAQYGHQIPGDYFAAATMAFFRSF
;
A
#
# COMPACT_ATOMS: atom_id res chain seq x y z
N MET A 1 0.93 11.16 -3.18
CA MET A 1 1.44 11.25 -4.57
C MET A 1 1.99 9.94 -5.12
N ALA A 2 2.70 9.10 -4.36
CA ALA A 2 3.22 7.83 -4.90
C ALA A 2 2.14 6.89 -5.47
N GLN A 3 0.94 6.85 -4.86
CA GLN A 3 -0.21 6.11 -5.42
C GLN A 3 -0.62 6.62 -6.79
N VAL A 4 -0.64 7.95 -6.98
CA VAL A 4 -0.98 8.58 -8.26
C VAL A 4 0.05 8.20 -9.34
N VAL A 5 1.32 8.14 -8.97
CA VAL A 5 2.38 7.67 -9.88
C VAL A 5 2.17 6.20 -10.25
N ALA A 6 1.83 5.34 -9.29
CA ALA A 6 1.57 3.93 -9.56
C ALA A 6 0.38 3.73 -10.50
N CYS A 7 -0.70 4.51 -10.32
CA CYS A 7 -1.91 4.34 -11.12
C CYS A 7 -1.76 4.93 -12.53
N PHE A 8 -1.30 6.18 -12.65
CA PHE A 8 -1.29 6.88 -13.95
C PHE A 8 -0.03 6.67 -14.78
N LEU A 9 1.09 6.26 -14.15
CA LEU A 9 2.38 6.08 -14.81
C LEU A 9 2.90 4.65 -14.61
N GLY A 10 2.00 3.68 -14.42
CA GLY A 10 2.40 2.34 -14.06
C GLY A 10 3.00 1.49 -15.18
N ASP A 11 2.94 2.00 -16.42
CA ASP A 11 3.73 1.54 -17.56
C ASP A 11 5.19 2.05 -17.56
N ARG A 12 5.54 2.98 -16.65
CA ARG A 12 6.88 3.59 -16.53
C ARG A 12 7.59 3.27 -15.24
N PHE A 13 6.85 3.12 -14.14
CA PHE A 13 7.40 2.79 -12.83
C PHE A 13 7.16 1.32 -12.51
N ARG A 14 8.19 0.62 -12.03
CA ARG A 14 8.07 -0.81 -11.69
C ARG A 14 7.49 -1.05 -10.30
N ALA A 15 7.78 -0.16 -9.36
CA ALA A 15 7.32 -0.28 -7.99
C ALA A 15 7.17 1.09 -7.31
N THR A 16 6.27 1.18 -6.33
CA THR A 16 6.10 2.36 -5.46
C THR A 16 5.86 1.96 -4.02
N VAL A 17 6.26 2.83 -3.08
CA VAL A 17 5.95 2.72 -1.65
C VAL A 17 5.26 4.00 -1.19
N PRO A 18 3.93 4.07 -1.26
CA PRO A 18 3.17 5.16 -0.67
C PRO A 18 3.13 5.04 0.86
N VAL A 19 3.47 6.12 1.56
CA VAL A 19 3.47 6.17 3.03
C VAL A 19 2.49 7.23 3.50
N ALA A 20 1.68 6.90 4.52
CA ALA A 20 0.78 7.81 5.21
C ALA A 20 -0.05 8.65 4.22
N ALA A 21 -0.57 7.96 3.20
CA ALA A 21 -1.27 8.59 2.09
C ALA A 21 -2.74 8.83 2.44
N ASN A 22 -3.29 9.94 1.95
CA ASN A 22 -4.72 10.20 2.03
C ASN A 22 -5.52 9.15 1.22
N SER A 23 -6.84 9.10 1.42
CA SER A 23 -7.79 8.23 0.73
C SER A 23 -7.63 8.23 -0.79
N PRO A 24 -8.08 7.18 -1.51
CA PRO A 24 -7.90 7.05 -2.96
C PRO A 24 -8.79 8.00 -3.80
N TYR A 25 -9.25 9.14 -3.26
CA TYR A 25 -10.16 10.07 -3.93
C TYR A 25 -9.64 10.63 -5.26
N TRP A 26 -8.33 10.59 -5.50
CA TRP A 26 -7.73 10.96 -6.79
C TRP A 26 -8.14 10.01 -7.92
N PHE A 27 -8.61 8.82 -7.56
CA PHE A 27 -9.00 7.75 -8.46
C PHE A 27 -10.51 7.67 -8.61
N GLU A 28 -11.30 8.49 -7.91
CA GLU A 28 -12.75 8.51 -8.05
C GLU A 28 -13.18 9.45 -9.19
N ASP A 29 -13.90 8.93 -10.18
CA ASP A 29 -14.59 9.71 -11.21
C ASP A 29 -16.03 9.23 -11.38
N ARG A 30 -16.99 10.17 -11.38
CA ARG A 30 -18.43 9.95 -11.63
C ARG A 30 -19.06 8.76 -10.88
N GLY A 31 -18.60 8.48 -9.66
CA GLY A 31 -19.16 7.43 -8.80
C GLY A 31 -18.52 6.05 -8.96
N GLY A 32 -17.35 5.94 -9.60
CA GLY A 32 -16.53 4.73 -9.61
C GLY A 32 -15.03 5.07 -9.59
N PHE A 33 -14.20 4.04 -9.46
CA PHE A 33 -12.76 4.20 -9.61
C PHE A 33 -12.36 4.26 -11.10
N ILE A 34 -11.29 5.00 -11.39
CA ILE A 34 -10.62 4.98 -12.69
C ILE A 34 -9.80 3.69 -12.85
N ASP A 35 -9.58 3.28 -14.09
CA ASP A 35 -8.64 2.20 -14.39
C ASP A 35 -7.19 2.71 -14.31
N CYS A 36 -6.31 1.96 -13.65
CA CYS A 36 -4.88 2.26 -13.67
C CYS A 36 -4.19 1.70 -14.93
N VAL A 37 -3.06 2.30 -15.28
CA VAL A 37 -2.24 1.87 -16.42
C VAL A 37 -1.06 1.04 -15.91
N GLY A 38 -0.89 -0.16 -16.48
CA GLY A 38 0.27 -1.01 -16.23
C GLY A 38 0.30 -1.69 -14.86
N ASP A 39 1.40 -2.39 -14.59
CA ASP A 39 1.49 -3.39 -13.51
C ASP A 39 2.48 -3.00 -12.42
N THR A 40 2.57 -1.71 -12.08
CA THR A 40 3.41 -1.25 -10.96
C THR A 40 3.08 -2.00 -9.69
N ALA A 41 4.10 -2.58 -9.07
CA ALA A 41 3.98 -3.14 -7.74
C ALA A 41 3.77 -2.02 -6.71
N VAL A 42 2.85 -2.23 -5.77
CA VAL A 42 2.51 -1.22 -4.77
C VAL A 42 2.70 -1.79 -3.38
N TRP A 43 3.36 -1.04 -2.52
CA TRP A 43 3.44 -1.32 -1.09
C TRP A 43 2.96 -0.12 -0.28
N THR A 44 1.67 -0.13 0.05
CA THR A 44 1.06 0.93 0.87
C THR A 44 1.44 0.75 2.33
N MET A 45 1.90 1.81 2.98
CA MET A 45 2.26 1.82 4.40
C MET A 45 1.45 2.89 5.12
N PHE A 46 0.77 2.52 6.20
CA PHE A 46 -0.07 3.43 6.96
C PHE A 46 0.00 3.13 8.47
N GLY A 47 -0.07 4.17 9.31
CA GLY A 47 0.03 4.02 10.76
C GLY A 47 -1.31 3.73 11.43
N GLN A 48 -1.33 2.80 12.38
CA GLN A 48 -2.53 2.47 13.17
C GLN A 48 -3.11 3.68 13.92
N ALA A 49 -2.24 4.57 14.40
CA ALA A 49 -2.59 5.77 15.15
C ALA A 49 -2.17 7.04 14.39
N ASP A 50 -2.52 7.12 13.10
CA ASP A 50 -2.27 8.32 12.30
C ASP A 50 -3.07 9.52 12.84
N GLU A 51 -2.39 10.40 13.55
CA GLU A 51 -2.99 11.60 14.16
C GLU A 51 -3.30 12.71 13.15
N HIS A 52 -2.74 12.65 11.94
CA HIS A 52 -3.00 13.64 10.90
C HIS A 52 -4.40 13.42 10.31
N PHE A 53 -4.77 12.17 10.04
CA PHE A 53 -6.09 11.80 9.54
C PHE A 53 -7.07 11.39 10.65
N GLY A 54 -6.57 11.16 11.88
CA GLY A 54 -7.38 10.79 13.04
C GLY A 54 -7.94 9.37 13.00
N SER A 55 -7.55 8.56 12.00
CA SER A 55 -7.96 7.17 11.81
C SER A 55 -7.03 6.46 10.83
N GLN A 56 -7.13 5.13 10.77
CA GLN A 56 -6.45 4.29 9.79
C GLN A 56 -7.23 4.09 8.49
N ASP A 57 -8.46 4.61 8.41
CA ASP A 57 -9.39 4.37 7.31
C ASP A 57 -8.81 4.75 5.95
N PRO A 58 -8.10 5.89 5.77
CA PRO A 58 -7.47 6.22 4.49
C PRO A 58 -6.49 5.14 4.00
N GLY A 59 -5.72 4.54 4.92
CA GLY A 59 -4.81 3.44 4.60
C GLY A 59 -5.55 2.18 4.17
N LEU A 60 -6.64 1.83 4.85
CA LEU A 60 -7.49 0.68 4.52
C LEU A 60 -8.22 0.87 3.19
N GLU A 61 -8.73 2.07 2.92
CA GLU A 61 -9.37 2.41 1.65
C GLU A 61 -8.38 2.29 0.49
N CYS A 62 -7.13 2.74 0.67
CA CYS A 62 -6.10 2.57 -0.33
C CYS A 62 -5.70 1.10 -0.53
N ARG A 63 -5.64 0.29 0.55
CA ARG A 63 -5.45 -1.16 0.42
C ARG A 63 -6.56 -1.76 -0.43
N ASP A 64 -7.81 -1.47 -0.09
CA ASP A 64 -8.98 -2.05 -0.75
C ASP A 64 -9.06 -1.66 -2.23
N PHE A 65 -8.73 -0.41 -2.55
CA PHE A 65 -8.55 0.04 -3.93
C PHE A 65 -7.54 -0.83 -4.70
N TRP A 66 -6.33 -1.04 -4.17
CA TRP A 66 -5.32 -1.84 -4.86
C TRP A 66 -5.66 -3.32 -4.93
N LEU A 67 -6.37 -3.86 -3.94
CA LEU A 67 -6.85 -5.24 -4.01
C LEU A 67 -7.83 -5.44 -5.17
N ASP A 68 -8.79 -4.51 -5.32
CA ASP A 68 -9.77 -4.53 -6.41
C ASP A 68 -9.09 -4.31 -7.77
N GLU A 69 -8.31 -3.24 -7.90
CA GLU A 69 -7.58 -2.89 -9.13
C GLU A 69 -6.64 -4.01 -9.61
N ARG A 70 -6.05 -4.77 -8.67
CA ARG A 70 -5.15 -5.88 -8.99
C ARG A 70 -5.83 -7.24 -9.05
N GLY A 71 -7.14 -7.31 -8.84
CA GLY A 71 -7.92 -8.56 -8.86
C GLY A 71 -7.39 -9.60 -7.87
N CYS A 72 -6.91 -9.17 -6.71
CA CYS A 72 -6.35 -10.05 -5.68
C CYS A 72 -7.44 -10.96 -5.06
N ASP A 73 -7.02 -12.04 -4.40
CA ASP A 73 -7.91 -12.98 -3.69
C ASP A 73 -8.59 -12.35 -2.44
N GLY A 74 -8.27 -11.11 -2.12
CA GLY A 74 -8.75 -10.38 -0.94
C GLY A 74 -7.85 -10.55 0.29
N VAL A 75 -8.33 -10.05 1.42
CA VAL A 75 -7.52 -9.94 2.66
C VAL A 75 -7.23 -11.28 3.34
N ASP A 76 -8.09 -12.27 3.16
CA ASP A 76 -7.97 -13.58 3.82
C ASP A 76 -6.81 -14.43 3.25
N GLY A 77 -6.35 -14.12 2.03
CA GLY A 77 -5.24 -14.79 1.36
C GLY A 77 -3.86 -14.19 1.64
N ALA A 78 -3.77 -13.20 2.54
CA ALA A 78 -2.53 -12.46 2.76
C ALA A 78 -1.44 -13.32 3.42
N VAL A 79 -0.19 -13.12 2.99
CA VAL A 79 1.00 -13.77 3.57
C VAL A 79 1.81 -12.73 4.34
N GLY A 80 2.11 -13.02 5.61
CA GLY A 80 2.94 -12.16 6.46
C GLY A 80 4.36 -11.99 5.89
N LEU A 81 4.89 -10.77 6.02
CA LEU A 81 6.25 -10.42 5.57
C LEU A 81 7.29 -10.48 6.70
N ASP A 82 6.88 -10.83 7.92
CA ASP A 82 7.73 -10.83 9.12
C ASP A 82 8.43 -9.48 9.35
N LEU A 83 7.69 -8.38 9.15
CA LEU A 83 8.14 -7.01 9.36
C LEU A 83 7.27 -6.31 10.40
N GLY A 84 7.92 -5.63 11.34
CA GLY A 84 7.25 -4.96 12.45
C GLY A 84 7.13 -5.82 13.70
N ASP A 85 6.27 -5.39 14.63
CA ASP A 85 6.13 -6.01 15.94
C ASP A 85 5.06 -7.13 15.96
N ALA A 86 4.19 -7.17 14.95
CA ALA A 86 3.14 -8.17 14.78
C ALA A 86 3.31 -8.95 13.46
N PRO A 87 2.98 -10.27 13.44
CA PRO A 87 3.19 -11.13 12.26
C PRO A 87 2.34 -10.72 11.04
N ASP A 88 1.25 -10.01 11.26
CA ASP A 88 0.30 -9.51 10.27
C ASP A 88 0.38 -7.99 10.08
N GLU A 89 1.39 -7.32 10.68
CA GLU A 89 1.59 -5.87 10.53
C GLU A 89 1.82 -5.51 9.06
N CYS A 90 2.65 -6.29 8.39
CA CYS A 90 3.00 -6.14 6.98
C CYS A 90 2.74 -7.44 6.23
N VAL A 91 2.00 -7.36 5.13
CA VAL A 91 1.55 -8.51 4.36
C VAL A 91 1.72 -8.30 2.85
N GLU A 92 1.84 -9.40 2.12
CA GLU A 92 1.70 -9.47 0.66
C GLU A 92 0.42 -10.24 0.28
N TYR A 93 -0.41 -9.62 -0.54
CA TYR A 93 -1.64 -10.23 -1.03
C TYR A 93 -1.37 -11.15 -2.22
N GLN A 94 -2.18 -12.20 -2.31
CA GLN A 94 -2.04 -13.27 -3.29
C GLN A 94 -3.11 -13.15 -4.38
N GLY A 95 -2.90 -13.88 -5.49
CA GLY A 95 -3.82 -13.87 -6.64
C GLY A 95 -3.81 -12.57 -7.46
N CYS A 96 -2.99 -11.59 -7.08
CA CYS A 96 -2.94 -10.29 -7.73
C CYS A 96 -2.24 -10.32 -9.11
N SER A 97 -2.67 -9.45 -10.02
CA SER A 97 -1.99 -9.22 -11.31
C SER A 97 -0.59 -8.61 -11.19
N ALA A 98 -0.33 -7.88 -10.11
CA ALA A 98 0.98 -7.32 -9.74
C ALA A 98 1.21 -7.41 -8.22
N THR A 99 2.46 -7.41 -7.79
CA THR A 99 2.81 -7.47 -6.36
C THR A 99 2.13 -6.34 -5.59
N THR A 100 1.30 -6.72 -4.62
CA THR A 100 0.50 -5.79 -3.81
C THR A 100 0.74 -6.08 -2.34
N ARG A 101 1.30 -5.10 -1.62
CA ARG A 101 1.66 -5.20 -0.22
C ARG A 101 0.98 -4.10 0.59
N PHE A 102 0.74 -4.38 1.85
CA PHE A 102 0.23 -3.41 2.80
C PHE A 102 0.93 -3.57 4.15
N CYS A 103 1.26 -2.44 4.79
CA CYS A 103 1.62 -2.40 6.20
C CYS A 103 0.67 -1.49 6.96
N LEU A 104 0.09 -2.01 8.03
CA LEU A 104 -0.63 -1.23 9.03
C LEU A 104 0.25 -1.14 10.28
N TYR A 105 1.25 -0.27 10.23
CA TYR A 105 2.38 -0.26 11.16
C TYR A 105 2.02 0.33 12.53
N GLY A 106 2.81 -0.06 13.53
CA GLY A 106 2.55 0.20 14.94
C GLY A 106 2.22 1.66 15.29
N ALA A 107 1.33 1.83 16.27
CA ALA A 107 0.82 3.14 16.72
C ALA A 107 1.92 4.13 17.13
N GLN A 108 3.09 3.64 17.56
CA GLN A 108 4.24 4.47 17.94
C GLN A 108 4.77 5.37 16.81
N TYR A 109 4.50 5.02 15.56
CA TYR A 109 5.01 5.76 14.39
C TYR A 109 4.06 6.85 13.89
N GLY A 110 2.77 6.80 14.23
CA GLY A 110 1.78 7.79 13.82
C GLY A 110 1.78 8.10 12.32
N HIS A 111 1.75 9.38 11.95
CA HIS A 111 1.85 9.86 10.56
C HIS A 111 3.31 9.90 10.02
N GLN A 112 4.18 8.99 10.45
CA GLN A 112 5.58 8.92 10.02
C GLN A 112 5.96 7.48 9.66
N ILE A 113 7.04 7.33 8.90
CA ILE A 113 7.58 6.02 8.53
C ILE A 113 7.96 5.18 9.76
N PRO A 114 7.84 3.84 9.69
CA PRO A 114 8.40 2.94 10.70
C PRO A 114 9.93 2.96 10.64
N GLY A 115 10.56 3.72 11.54
CA GLY A 115 11.98 4.09 11.45
C GLY A 115 12.96 2.93 11.64
N ASP A 116 12.50 1.80 12.18
CA ASP A 116 13.24 0.58 12.45
C ASP A 116 13.44 -0.31 11.22
N TYR A 117 12.45 -0.40 10.32
CA TYR A 117 12.53 -1.29 9.14
C TYR A 117 12.29 -0.61 7.79
N PHE A 118 11.69 0.60 7.74
CA PHE A 118 11.26 1.24 6.49
C PHE A 118 12.36 1.27 5.42
N ALA A 119 13.53 1.81 5.74
CA ALA A 119 14.58 2.03 4.75
C ALA A 119 15.13 0.70 4.18
N ALA A 120 15.38 -0.29 5.03
CA ALA A 120 15.92 -1.57 4.60
C ALA A 120 14.88 -2.37 3.81
N ALA A 121 13.65 -2.44 4.31
CA ALA A 121 12.58 -3.22 3.71
C ALA A 121 12.15 -2.65 2.35
N THR A 122 11.99 -1.33 2.24
CA THR A 122 11.60 -0.70 0.97
C THR A 122 12.68 -0.81 -0.09
N MET A 123 13.97 -0.70 0.29
CA MET A 123 15.06 -0.93 -0.65
C MET A 123 15.14 -2.38 -1.14
N ALA A 124 14.85 -3.35 -0.28
CA ALA A 124 14.76 -4.76 -0.68
C ALA A 124 13.61 -4.97 -1.68
N PHE A 125 12.45 -4.38 -1.41
CA PHE A 125 11.31 -4.41 -2.33
C PHE A 125 11.60 -3.76 -3.68
N PHE A 126 12.19 -2.56 -3.72
CA PHE A 126 12.53 -1.93 -5.00
C PHE A 126 13.54 -2.74 -5.82
N ARG A 127 14.42 -3.51 -5.17
CA ARG A 127 15.42 -4.36 -5.85
C ARG A 127 14.85 -5.66 -6.42
N SER A 128 13.63 -6.05 -6.09
CA SER A 128 13.02 -7.27 -6.62
C SER A 128 12.40 -7.07 -8.02
N PHE A 129 12.54 -5.89 -8.62
CA PHE A 129 12.01 -5.53 -9.95
C PHE A 129 13.11 -5.00 -10.88
#